data_AF-A0AAV8VHF1-F1
#
_entry.id   AF-A0AAV8VHF1-F1
#
_cell.length_a   1.000
_cell.length_b   1.000
_cell.length_c   1.000
_cell.angle_alpha   90.00
_cell.angle_beta   90.00
_cell.angle_gamma   90.00
#
_symmetry.space_group_name_H-M   'P 1'
#
loop_
_entity.id
_entity.type
_entity.pdbx_description
1 polymer ?
#
loop_
_entity_poly.entity_id
_entity_poly.type
_entity_poly.pdbx_seq_one_letter_code
_entity_poly.pdbx_strand_id
1 'polypeptide(L)'
;MAASRQITVLRLPPYHCELNPIELVWAQVKGDVPRNNTSFKLSDVKILLENSLERVTADKCQRCIHHVHKEEEKMWELDNLIDVAVEPLVINLGDEDFSDSENEF
;
A
#
# COMPACT_ATOMS: atom_id res chain seq x y z
N MET A 1 -14.90 3.42 21.24
CA MET A 1 -13.88 2.36 21.38
C MET A 1 -12.46 2.88 21.16
N ALA A 2 -12.08 3.44 20.01
CA ALA A 2 -10.75 4.06 19.82
C ALA A 2 -10.64 5.49 20.38
N ALA A 3 -11.60 6.37 20.03
CA ALA A 3 -11.63 7.76 20.52
C ALA A 3 -11.73 7.85 22.05
N SER A 4 -12.47 6.95 22.69
CA SER A 4 -12.56 6.82 24.16
C SER A 4 -11.24 6.43 24.83
N ARG A 5 -10.24 5.99 24.06
CA ARG A 5 -8.89 5.65 24.51
C ARG A 5 -7.83 6.64 24.00
N GLN A 6 -8.24 7.77 23.41
CA GLN A 6 -7.35 8.78 22.83
C GLN A 6 -6.41 8.22 21.74
N ILE A 7 -6.88 7.20 21.01
CA ILE A 7 -6.16 6.62 19.88
C ILE A 7 -6.68 7.24 18.58
N THR A 8 -5.80 7.90 17.84
CA THR A 8 -6.08 8.35 16.47
C THR A 8 -6.01 7.16 15.53
N VAL A 9 -7.07 6.93 14.77
CA VAL A 9 -7.13 5.85 13.77
C VAL A 9 -6.63 6.40 12.45
N LEU A 10 -5.52 5.86 11.95
CA LEU A 10 -5.06 6.10 10.60
C LEU A 10 -5.85 5.21 9.62
N ARG A 11 -6.35 5.80 8.53
CA ARG A 11 -7.01 5.07 7.44
C ARG A 11 -6.01 4.91 6.30
N LEU A 12 -5.77 3.67 5.91
CA LEU A 12 -4.91 3.36 4.77
C LEU A 12 -5.75 3.19 3.51
N PRO A 13 -5.22 3.59 2.34
CA PRO A 13 -5.92 3.39 1.08
C PRO A 13 -6.07 1.89 0.76
N PRO A 14 -7.21 1.46 0.20
CA PRO A 14 -7.43 0.06 -0.15
C PRO A 14 -6.48 -0.36 -1.28
N TYR A 15 -6.02 -1.61 -1.25
CA TYR A 15 -5.15 -2.22 -2.26
C TYR A 15 -3.72 -1.64 -2.37
N HIS A 16 -3.30 -0.80 -1.43
CA HIS A 16 -1.95 -0.22 -1.39
C HIS A 16 -1.18 -0.74 -0.17
N CYS A 17 -0.74 -2.00 -0.21
CA CYS A 17 -0.02 -2.62 0.90
C CYS A 17 1.39 -2.01 1.11
N GLU A 18 1.95 -1.38 0.08
CA GLU A 18 3.18 -0.59 0.12
C GLU A 18 3.07 0.61 1.06
N LEU A 19 1.85 1.10 1.34
CA LEU A 19 1.58 2.16 2.31
C LEU A 19 1.25 1.65 3.72
N ASN A 20 1.35 0.33 3.95
CA ASN A 20 1.07 -0.28 5.24
C ASN A 20 2.33 -0.90 5.86
N PRO A 21 3.00 -0.24 6.83
CA PRO A 21 4.29 -0.70 7.34
C PRO A 21 4.22 -2.07 8.03
N ILE A 22 3.05 -2.47 8.55
CA ILE A 22 2.88 -3.79 9.17
C ILE A 22 2.99 -4.92 8.13
N GLU A 23 2.64 -4.67 6.86
CA GLU A 23 2.76 -5.67 5.79
C GLU A 23 4.23 -5.98 5.49
N LEU A 24 5.11 -4.97 5.57
CA LEU A 24 6.56 -5.13 5.42
C LEU A 24 7.16 -5.95 6.57
N VAL A 25 6.74 -5.66 7.80
CA VAL A 25 7.12 -6.45 8.98
C VAL A 25 6.64 -7.89 8.84
N TRP A 26 5.39 -8.08 8.40
CA TRP A 26 4.82 -9.41 8.17
C TRP A 26 5.49 -10.16 7.03
N ALA A 27 5.96 -9.48 5.99
CA ALA A 27 6.69 -10.12 4.90
C ALA A 27 7.96 -10.82 5.40
N GLN A 28 8.68 -10.21 6.35
CA GLN A 28 9.82 -10.85 7.00
C GLN A 28 9.40 -12.12 7.75
N VAL A 29 8.41 -12.01 8.64
CA VAL A 29 7.97 -13.12 9.49
C VAL A 29 7.41 -14.27 8.64
N LYS A 30 6.58 -13.96 7.65
CA LYS A 30 6.02 -14.94 6.69
C LYS A 30 7.09 -15.59 5.84
N GLY A 31 8.22 -14.93 5.58
CA GLY A 31 9.34 -15.55 4.87
C GLY A 31 10.12 -16.52 5.75
N ASP A 32 10.31 -16.21 7.03
CA ASP A 32 11.18 -16.98 7.92
C ASP A 32 10.56 -18.32 8.33
N VAL A 33 9.25 -18.35 8.60
CA VAL A 33 8.55 -19.57 9.02
C VAL A 33 8.68 -20.72 7.99
N PRO A 34 8.29 -20.57 6.71
CA PRO A 34 8.39 -21.65 5.74
C PRO A 34 9.83 -22.02 5.39
N ARG A 35 10.77 -21.07 5.42
CA ARG A 35 12.20 -21.35 5.18
C ARG A 35 12.81 -22.31 6.21
N ASN A 36 12.30 -22.29 7.44
CA ASN A 36 12.82 -23.07 8.55
C ASN A 36 11.92 -24.25 8.95
N ASN A 37 10.73 -24.36 8.37
CA ASN A 37 9.79 -25.44 8.67
C ASN A 37 10.16 -26.71 7.90
N THR A 38 10.87 -27.62 8.57
CA THR A 38 11.26 -28.92 8.01
C THR A 38 10.32 -30.06 8.40
N SER A 39 9.55 -29.91 9.48
CA SER A 39 8.71 -30.98 10.03
C SER A 39 7.27 -30.95 9.52
N PHE A 40 6.83 -29.83 8.96
CA PHE A 40 5.45 -29.58 8.52
C PHE A 40 4.40 -29.74 9.63
N LYS A 41 4.80 -29.66 10.90
CA LYS A 41 3.91 -29.73 12.06
C LYS A 41 3.51 -28.34 12.54
N LEU A 42 2.24 -28.18 12.90
CA LEU A 42 1.72 -26.90 13.41
C LEU A 42 2.38 -26.47 14.73
N SER A 43 2.76 -27.42 15.59
CA SER A 43 3.53 -27.15 16.82
C SER A 43 4.83 -26.41 16.51
N ASP A 44 5.52 -26.82 15.46
CA ASP A 44 6.85 -26.32 15.13
C ASP A 44 6.72 -24.99 14.37
N VAL A 45 5.67 -24.84 13.54
CA VAL A 45 5.27 -23.56 12.95
C VAL A 45 5.03 -22.49 14.03
N LYS A 46 4.35 -22.85 15.14
CA LYS A 46 4.12 -21.91 16.24
C LYS A 46 5.43 -21.43 16.87
N ILE A 47 6.36 -22.35 17.15
CA ILE A 47 7.68 -22.01 17.71
C ILE A 47 8.47 -21.12 16.73
N LEU A 48 8.46 -21.46 15.44
CA LEU A 48 9.12 -20.66 14.40
C LEU A 48 8.52 -19.26 14.26
N LEU A 49 7.20 -19.13 14.41
CA LEU A 49 6.51 -17.84 14.40
C LEU A 49 6.95 -16.97 15.58
N GLU A 50 6.92 -17.51 16.80
CA GLU A 50 7.35 -16.82 18.02
C GLU A 50 8.80 -16.33 17.89
N ASN A 51 9.72 -17.22 17.48
CA ASN A 51 11.12 -16.88 17.23
C ASN A 51 11.29 -15.80 16.14
N SER A 52 10.44 -15.81 15.11
CA SER A 52 10.51 -14.83 14.02
C SER A 52 9.99 -13.46 14.45
N LEU A 53 8.98 -13.42 15.32
CA LEU A 53 8.48 -12.19 15.94
C LEU A 53 9.53 -11.57 16.87
N GLU A 54 10.26 -12.37 17.65
CA GLU A 54 11.35 -11.87 18.51
C GLU A 54 12.49 -11.21 17.72
N ARG A 55 12.69 -11.62 16.46
CA ARG A 55 13.67 -11.01 15.54
C ARG A 55 13.20 -9.68 14.93
N VAL A 56 11.96 -9.25 15.18
CA VAL A 56 11.46 -7.94 14.77
C VAL A 56 11.92 -6.91 15.80
N THR A 57 12.94 -6.13 15.44
CA THR A 57 13.50 -5.10 16.31
C THR A 57 12.84 -3.74 16.07
N ALA A 58 12.93 -2.84 17.06
CA ALA A 58 12.47 -1.46 16.91
C ALA A 58 13.12 -0.75 15.72
N ASP A 59 14.41 -0.96 15.49
CA ASP A 59 15.14 -0.44 14.33
C ASP A 59 14.55 -0.93 12.99
N LYS A 60 14.20 -2.22 12.89
CA LYS A 60 13.54 -2.76 11.69
C LYS A 60 12.17 -2.12 11.48
N CYS A 61 11.36 -2.00 12.53
CA CYS A 61 10.07 -1.33 12.46
C CYS A 61 10.22 0.13 11.98
N GLN A 62 11.20 0.86 12.51
CA GLN A 62 11.49 2.23 12.10
C GLN A 62 11.88 2.31 10.62
N ARG A 63 12.71 1.37 10.14
CA ARG A 63 13.05 1.28 8.71
C ARG A 63 11.83 0.99 7.83
N CYS A 64 10.91 0.12 8.26
CA CYS A 64 9.67 -0.13 7.53
C CYS A 64 8.79 1.13 7.46
N ILE A 65 8.66 1.87 8.57
CA ILE A 65 7.91 3.14 8.59
C ILE A 65 8.56 4.17 7.65
N HIS A 66 9.89 4.30 7.69
CA HIS A 66 10.61 5.22 6.81
C HIS A 66 10.45 4.85 5.33
N HIS A 67 10.45 3.55 5.01
CA HIS A 67 10.19 3.08 3.64
C HIS A 67 8.80 3.50 3.16
N VAL A 68 7.78 3.32 4.00
CA VAL A 68 6.39 3.73 3.67
C VAL A 68 6.30 5.22 3.38
N HIS A 69 6.93 6.07 4.20
CA HIS A 69 6.95 7.52 3.95
C HIS A 69 7.60 7.85 2.60
N LYS A 70 8.67 7.15 2.24
CA LYS A 70 9.33 7.36 0.95
C LYS A 70 8.44 6.93 -0.23
N GLU A 71 7.71 5.82 -0.10
CA GLU A 71 6.76 5.40 -1.14
C GLU A 71 5.58 6.39 -1.26
N GLU A 72 5.11 6.93 -0.13
CA GLU A 72 4.11 7.99 -0.10
C GLU A 72 4.60 9.26 -0.83
N GLU A 73 5.79 9.76 -0.50
CA GLU A 73 6.40 10.92 -1.18
C GLU A 73 6.51 10.72 -2.69
N LYS A 74 6.94 9.52 -3.12
CA LYS A 74 7.05 9.18 -4.53
C LYS A 74 5.70 9.19 -5.25
N MET A 75 4.63 8.72 -4.60
CA MET A 75 3.27 8.79 -5.17
C MET A 75 2.82 10.24 -5.33
N TRP A 76 3.08 11.10 -4.34
CA TRP A 76 2.80 12.53 -4.42
C TRP A 76 3.56 13.22 -5.55
N GLU A 77 4.85 12.93 -5.72
CA GLU A 77 5.65 13.48 -6.82
C GLU A 77 5.09 13.06 -8.19
N LEU A 78 4.65 11.81 -8.33
CA LEU A 78 4.06 11.31 -9.56
C LEU A 78 2.72 12.00 -9.87
N ASP A 79 1.86 12.14 -8.87
CA ASP A 79 0.56 12.81 -9.02
C ASP A 79 0.73 14.26 -9.47
N ASN A 80 1.62 15.00 -8.80
CA ASN A 80 1.97 16.38 -9.19
C ASN A 80 2.50 16.48 -10.62
N LEU A 81 3.27 15.48 -11.07
CA LEU A 81 3.80 15.47 -12.43
C LEU A 81 2.71 15.23 -13.48
N ILE A 82 1.73 14.37 -13.19
CA ILE A 82 0.59 14.13 -14.08
C ILE A 82 -0.19 15.43 -14.31
N ASP A 83 -0.45 16.20 -13.25
CA ASP A 83 -1.15 17.48 -13.33
C ASP A 83 -0.43 18.51 -14.22
N VAL A 84 0.91 18.46 -14.27
CA VAL A 84 1.72 19.34 -15.11
C VAL A 84 1.83 18.83 -16.54
N ALA A 85 1.90 17.51 -16.73
CA ALA A 85 2.19 16.90 -18.02
C ALA A 85 0.94 16.68 -18.89
N VAL A 86 -0.25 16.61 -18.30
CA VAL A 86 -1.50 16.34 -19.01
C VAL A 86 -2.22 17.66 -19.33
N GLU A 87 -2.62 17.84 -20.59
CA GLU A 87 -3.42 18.99 -20.98
C GLU A 87 -4.79 18.96 -20.28
N PRO A 88 -5.30 20.11 -19.79
CA PRO A 88 -6.59 20.17 -19.12
C PRO A 88 -7.73 19.70 -20.03
N LEU A 89 -8.55 18.76 -19.55
CA LEU A 89 -9.76 18.36 -20.25
C LEU A 89 -10.86 19.41 -20.01
N VAL A 90 -11.12 20.24 -21.02
CA VAL A 90 -12.13 21.30 -20.97
C VAL A 90 -13.45 20.77 -21.57
N ILE A 91 -14.47 20.57 -20.73
CA ILE A 91 -15.83 20.23 -21.20
C ILE A 91 -16.61 21.52 -21.40
N ASN A 92 -16.74 21.96 -22.65
CA ASN A 92 -17.62 23.07 -23.02
C ASN A 92 -19.06 22.55 -23.09
N LEU A 93 -19.90 22.93 -22.13
CA LEU A 93 -21.33 22.57 -22.06
C LEU A 93 -22.23 23.48 -22.90
N GLY A 94 -21.63 24.28 -23.81
CA GLY A 94 -22.28 25.44 -24.44
C GLY A 94 -22.59 25.34 -25.92
N ASP A 95 -22.14 24.30 -26.63
CA ASP A 95 -22.40 24.17 -28.07
C ASP A 95 -23.17 22.88 -28.35
N GLU A 96 -24.46 23.06 -28.70
CA GLU A 96 -25.25 22.04 -29.38
C GLU A 96 -24.64 21.74 -30.77
N ASP A 97 -24.83 20.49 -31.21
CA ASP A 97 -24.57 19.90 -32.53
C ASP A 97 -23.19 19.25 -32.82
N PHE A 98 -23.06 17.99 -32.37
CA PHE A 98 -22.36 16.96 -33.16
C PHE A 98 -23.36 16.32 -34.14
N SER A 99 -23.35 16.79 -35.38
CA SER A 99 -24.00 16.10 -36.52
C SER A 99 -23.14 14.88 -36.89
N ASP A 100 -23.58 13.69 -36.52
CA ASP A 100 -23.02 12.43 -37.00
C ASP A 100 -23.52 12.18 -38.43
N SER A 101 -22.66 12.39 -39.42
CA SER A 101 -22.96 12.01 -40.81
C SER A 101 -22.23 10.72 -41.14
N GLU A 102 -22.91 9.59 -40.93
CA GLU A 102 -22.57 8.31 -41.56
C GLU A 102 -22.69 8.46 -43.08
N ASN A 103 -21.56 8.39 -43.78
CA ASN A 103 -21.56 8.29 -45.24
C ASN A 103 -21.49 6.79 -45.60
N GLU A 104 -22.65 6.18 -45.84
CA GLU A 104 -22.77 4.97 -46.66
C GLU A 104 -22.54 5.37 -48.13
N PHE A 105 -21.48 4.86 -48.76
CA PHE A 105 -21.43 4.36 -50.15
C PHE A 105 -20.07 3.73 -50.45
#